data_AF-A0AA95N2S4-F1
#
_entry.id   AF-A0AA95N2S4-F1
#
_cell.length_a   1.000
_cell.length_b   1.000
_cell.length_c   1.000
_cell.angle_alpha   90.00
_cell.angle_beta   90.00
_cell.angle_gamma   90.00
#
_symmetry.space_group_name_H-M   'P 1'
#
loop_
_entity.id
_entity.type
_entity.pdbx_description
1 polymer ?
#
loop_
_entity_poly.entity_id
_entity_poly.type
_entity_poly.pdbx_seq_one_letter_code
_entity_poly.pdbx_strand_id
1 'polypeptide(L)' 'MQDTDKNNEIDFHGAAIVDSNGRELPITEEMVQTACSSLDEQKESEDKAA' A
#
# COMPACT_ATOMS: atom_id res chain seq x y z
N MET A 1 19.67 13.30 36.25
CA MET A 1 18.79 14.32 35.64
C MET A 1 19.58 14.87 34.46
N GLN A 2 19.23 14.66 33.19
CA GLN A 2 17.98 14.24 32.55
C GLN A 2 18.36 13.41 31.31
N ASP A 3 17.81 12.20 31.16
CA ASP A 3 17.72 11.52 29.87
C ASP A 3 16.60 12.23 29.11
N THR A 4 16.97 13.21 28.28
CA THR A 4 16.02 13.98 27.48
C THR A 4 15.46 13.09 26.38
N ASP A 5 14.21 12.69 26.57
CA ASP A 5 13.20 12.38 25.54
C ASP A 5 13.77 11.75 24.26
N LYS A 6 13.86 10.42 24.28
CA LYS A 6 13.77 9.62 23.05
C LYS A 6 12.42 9.93 22.42
N ASN A 7 12.39 10.99 21.61
CA ASN A 7 11.31 11.32 20.72
C ASN A 7 11.11 10.09 19.83
N ASN A 8 10.19 9.23 20.23
CA ASN A 8 9.77 8.05 19.51
C ASN A 8 8.92 8.50 18.32
N GLU A 9 9.49 9.38 17.48
CA GLU A 9 9.04 9.59 16.11
C GLU A 9 9.23 8.24 15.44
N ILE A 10 8.15 7.48 15.37
CA ILE A 10 8.07 6.33 14.48
C ILE A 10 8.39 6.91 13.10
N ASP A 11 9.58 6.62 12.59
CA ASP A 11 10.03 6.98 11.25
C ASP A 11 9.16 6.20 10.26
N PHE A 12 7.96 6.72 10.04
CA PHE A 12 6.94 6.09 9.23
C PHE A 12 7.25 6.38 7.77
N HIS A 13 8.07 5.51 7.18
CA HIS A 13 8.28 5.43 5.74
C HIS A 13 7.07 4.75 5.08
N GLY A 14 5.91 5.42 5.11
CA GLY A 14 4.72 4.95 4.40
C GLY A 14 5.02 4.77 2.90
N ALA A 15 4.50 3.71 2.29
CA ALA A 15 4.59 3.52 0.85
C ALA A 15 3.47 4.29 0.13
N ALA A 16 3.79 4.84 -1.04
CA ALA A 16 2.86 5.61 -1.86
C ALA A 16 2.98 5.23 -3.34
N ILE A 17 1.88 5.39 -4.09
CA ILE A 17 1.87 5.35 -5.55
C ILE A 17 2.15 6.76 -6.06
N VAL A 18 3.08 6.89 -7.00
CA VAL A 18 3.35 8.16 -7.67
C VAL A 18 2.43 8.30 -8.89
N ASP A 19 1.63 9.37 -8.93
CA ASP A 19 0.76 9.66 -10.07
C ASP A 19 1.53 10.32 -11.24
N SER A 20 0.85 10.52 -12.37
CA SER A 20 1.44 11.15 -13.56
C SER A 20 1.86 12.62 -13.37
N ASN A 21 1.37 13.27 -12.31
CA ASN A 21 1.75 14.63 -11.94
C ASN A 21 2.89 14.66 -10.91
N GLY A 22 3.42 13.48 -10.54
CA GLY A 22 4.48 13.33 -9.54
C GLY A 22 3.98 13.46 -8.10
N ARG A 23 2.67 13.33 -7.85
CA ARG A 23 2.11 13.34 -6.49
C ARG A 23 2.18 11.96 -5.87
N GLU A 24 2.55 11.92 -4.60
CA GLU A 24 2.52 10.70 -3.80
C GLU A 24 1.12 10.49 -3.22
N LEU A 25 0.47 9.41 -3.67
CA LEU A 25 -0.81 8.92 -3.16
C LEU A 25 -0.55 7.80 -2.16
N PRO A 26 -0.87 7.97 -0.86
CA PRO A 26 -0.68 6.93 0.13
C PRO A 26 -1.40 5.63 -0.27
N ILE A 27 -0.74 4.49 -0.11
CA ILE A 27 -1.39 3.19 -0.31
C ILE A 27 -2.36 2.96 0.85
N THR A 28 -3.64 2.81 0.53
CA THR A 28 -4.69 2.51 1.51
C THR A 28 -5.03 1.02 1.52
N GLU A 29 -5.62 0.55 2.61
CA GLU A 29 -6.13 -0.83 2.73
C GLU A 29 -7.15 -1.15 1.63
N GLU A 30 -8.02 -0.21 1.28
CA GLU A 30 -9.01 -0.37 0.20
C GLU A 30 -8.34 -0.64 -1.16
N MET A 31 -7.23 0.05 -1.45
CA MET A 31 -6.45 -0.18 -2.67
C MET A 31 -5.86 -1.60 -2.70
N VAL A 32 -5.37 -2.09 -1.56
CA VAL A 32 -4.82 -3.44 -1.43
C VAL A 32 -5.92 -4.49 -1.66
N GLN A 33 -7.06 -4.34 -0.99
CA GLN A 33 -8.18 -5.28 -1.13
C GLN A 33 -8.70 -5.33 -2.57
N THR A 34 -8.87 -4.16 -3.20
CA THR A 34 -9.32 -4.07 -4.60
C THR A 34 -8.36 -4.78 -5.55
N ALA A 35 -7.05 -4.61 -5.35
CA ALA A 35 -6.03 -5.28 -6.15
C ALA A 35 -6.08 -6.81 -5.96
N CYS A 36 -6.18 -7.30 -4.72
CA CYS A 36 -6.30 -8.73 -4.44
C CYS A 36 -7.55 -9.34 -5.11
N SER A 37 -8.72 -8.71 -4.96
CA SER A 37 -9.95 -9.20 -5.59
C SER A 37 -9.85 -9.24 -7.12
N SER A 38 -9.24 -8.22 -7.73
CA SER A 38 -9.03 -8.18 -9.18
C SER A 38 -8.13 -9.33 -9.67
N LEU A 39 -7.10 -9.68 -8.90
CA LEU A 39 -6.20 -10.79 -9.21
C LEU A 39 -6.88 -12.15 -9.09
N ASP A 40 -7.74 -12.32 -8.09
CA ASP A 40 -8.52 -13.55 -7.91
C ASP A 40 -9.50 -13.76 -9.07
N GLU A 41 -10.19 -12.70 -9.51
CA GLU A 41 -11.09 -12.74 -10.68
C GLU A 41 -10.33 -13.09 -11.97
N GLN A 42 -9.12 -12.53 -12.16
CA GLN A 42 -8.28 -12.86 -13.31
C GLN A 42 -7.91 -14.34 -13.32
N LYS A 43 -7.48 -14.86 -12.17
CA LYS A 43 -7.11 -16.27 -12.01
C LYS A 43 -8.27 -17.23 -12.32
N GLU A 44 -9.47 -16.92 -11.83
CA GLU A 44 -10.67 -17.71 -12.15
C GLU A 44 -11.04 -17.71 -13.64
N SER A 45 -10.73 -16.61 -14.35
CA SER A 45 -10.97 -16.51 -15.78
C SER A 45 -9.94 -17.26 -16.63
N GLU A 46 -8.69 -17.33 -16.17
CA GLU A 46 -7.61 -18.10 -16.82
C GLU A 46 -7.85 -19.61 -16.69
N ASP A 47 -8.33 -20.08 -15.54
CA ASP A 47 -8.64 -21.50 -15.30
C ASP A 47 -9.86 -22.01 -16.11
N LYS A 48 -10.74 -21.13 -16.61
CA LYS A 48 -11.89 -21.50 -17.46
C LYS A 48 -11.58 -21.51 -18.97
N ALA A 49 -10.44 -20.95 -19.37
CA ALA A 49 -10.03 -20.85 -20.77
C ALA A 49 -8.99 -21.91 -21.18
N ALA A 50 -8.49 -22.72 -20.24
CA ALA A 50 -7.57 -23.85 -20.44
C ALA A 50 -8.32 -25.19 -20.53
#